data_AF-A0A014P7X9-F1
#
_entry.id   AF-A0A014P7X9-F1
#
_cell.length_a   1.000
_cell.length_b   1.000
_cell.length_c   1.000
_cell.angle_alpha   90.00
_cell.angle_beta   90.00
_cell.angle_gamma   90.00
#
_symmetry.space_group_name_H-M   'P 1'
#
loop_
_entity.id
_entity.type
_entity.pdbx_description
1 polymer ?
#
loop_
_entity_poly.entity_id
_entity_poly.type
_entity_poly.pdbx_seq_one_letter_code
_entity_poly.pdbx_strand_id
1 'polypeptide(L)'
;MASIAPDVEQVTIKLRSEPRLKPASVDVSNDYGTPNVLFLYYTPFIPDDKKLDLDAIQDEFQTWNAWELGQAETQLIGHVEAGNLPSDDSIASRIIRNNYRSKAIDFFRQGNEAWLSLANNATAQKVIVTAQSEAHGSIRQEMRALAAEQHLQSQFEVIINAISGSVEVAEENKFYFTHVYYRYDNGSRRFLPVISDTTFGIRKEDEGSKGGDDKVKLEINLSVNTYNFDRRFWRDHRHEGEDAIRMGEPIRKQMALDFYVNS
;
A
#
# COMPACT_ATOMS: atom_id res chain seq x y z
N MET A 1 -18.91 8.53 13.44
CA MET A 1 -17.82 9.21 14.18
C MET A 1 -16.54 8.64 13.63
N ALA A 2 -15.71 9.43 12.96
CA ALA A 2 -14.40 8.98 12.49
C ALA A 2 -13.54 8.66 13.72
N SER A 3 -13.30 7.37 13.99
CA SER A 3 -12.30 6.97 14.96
C SER A 3 -10.95 7.45 14.44
N ILE A 4 -10.32 8.38 15.15
CA ILE A 4 -8.96 8.84 14.82
C ILE A 4 -8.05 7.64 15.05
N ALA A 5 -7.57 7.03 13.96
CA ALA A 5 -6.65 5.91 14.05
C ALA A 5 -5.45 6.28 14.93
N PRO A 6 -5.01 5.39 15.84
CA PRO A 6 -3.95 5.69 16.79
C PRO A 6 -2.65 6.10 16.08
N ASP A 7 -1.81 6.85 16.78
CA ASP A 7 -0.54 7.33 16.23
C ASP A 7 0.43 6.19 15.96
N VAL A 8 1.30 6.40 14.97
CA VAL A 8 2.32 5.44 14.58
C VAL A 8 3.61 5.79 15.30
N GLU A 9 4.25 4.80 15.91
CA GLU A 9 5.52 4.98 16.60
C GLU A 9 6.69 4.92 15.62
N GLN A 10 7.77 5.66 15.93
CA GLN A 10 9.02 5.57 15.18
C GLN A 10 9.66 4.19 15.36
N VAL A 11 10.15 3.65 14.25
CA VAL A 11 10.80 2.33 14.20
C VAL A 11 12.28 2.48 13.94
N THR A 12 13.05 1.50 14.41
CA THR A 12 14.43 1.26 13.98
C THR A 12 14.45 -0.02 13.16
N ILE A 13 15.56 -0.31 12.46
CA ILE A 13 15.66 -1.56 11.67
C ILE A 13 15.41 -2.81 12.52
N LYS A 14 15.76 -2.78 13.81
CA LYS A 14 15.45 -3.84 14.77
C LYS A 14 14.01 -3.73 15.22
N LEU A 15 13.33 -4.86 15.27
CA LEU A 15 12.03 -4.93 15.92
C LEU A 15 12.18 -4.61 17.41
N ARG A 16 11.41 -3.65 17.92
CA ARG A 16 11.37 -3.40 19.37
C ARG A 16 10.56 -4.50 20.03
N SER A 17 11.24 -5.48 20.60
CA SER A 17 10.61 -6.51 21.42
C SER A 17 10.22 -5.94 22.78
N GLU A 18 9.02 -5.40 22.90
CA GLU A 18 8.47 -5.16 24.23
C GLU A 18 8.04 -6.49 24.88
N PRO A 19 8.27 -6.67 26.20
CA PRO A 19 7.84 -7.87 26.91
C PRO A 19 6.31 -7.91 26.99
N ARG A 20 5.65 -8.56 26.04
CA ARG A 20 4.20 -8.76 26.05
C ARG A 20 3.81 -9.81 27.08
N LEU A 21 2.95 -9.43 28.02
CA LEU A 21 2.14 -10.36 28.80
C LEU A 21 1.26 -11.15 27.82
N LYS A 22 1.13 -12.47 28.04
CA LYS A 22 0.50 -13.47 27.16
C LYS A 22 -0.54 -12.89 26.18
N PRO A 23 -0.38 -13.09 24.87
CA PRO A 23 -1.31 -12.57 23.88
C PRO A 23 -2.69 -13.21 24.11
N ALA A 24 -3.71 -12.38 24.22
CA ALA A 24 -5.03 -12.81 23.77
C ALA A 24 -4.85 -13.14 22.27
N SER A 25 -5.34 -14.29 21.82
CA SER A 25 -5.21 -14.70 20.41
C SER A 25 -6.08 -13.79 19.54
N VAL A 26 -5.60 -12.58 19.25
CA VAL A 26 -6.20 -11.68 18.27
C VAL A 26 -5.79 -12.22 16.90
N ASP A 27 -6.72 -12.93 16.25
CA ASP A 27 -6.53 -13.41 14.90
C ASP A 27 -7.00 -12.34 13.91
N VAL A 28 -6.03 -11.69 13.24
CA VAL A 28 -6.26 -10.70 12.19
C VAL A 28 -5.89 -11.24 10.81
N SER A 29 -5.73 -12.56 10.66
CA SER A 29 -5.28 -13.17 9.40
C SER A 29 -6.25 -12.95 8.24
N ASN A 30 -7.53 -12.74 8.53
CA ASN A 30 -8.56 -12.43 7.54
C ASN A 30 -8.49 -10.98 7.01
N ASP A 31 -7.62 -10.14 7.56
CA ASP A 31 -7.34 -8.81 7.03
C ASP A 31 -6.58 -8.89 5.70
N TYR A 32 -5.77 -9.93 5.54
CA TYR A 32 -4.83 -10.09 4.44
C TYR A 32 -5.57 -10.39 3.12
N GLY A 33 -5.08 -9.79 2.02
CA GLY A 33 -5.75 -9.87 0.71
C GLY A 33 -6.92 -8.88 0.53
N THR A 34 -7.26 -8.09 1.56
CA THR A 34 -8.15 -6.92 1.38
C THR A 34 -7.39 -5.84 0.59
N PRO A 35 -7.97 -5.26 -0.46
CA PRO A 35 -7.20 -4.53 -1.46
C PRO A 35 -6.82 -3.09 -1.07
N ASN A 36 -6.96 -2.72 0.20
CA ASN A 36 -6.63 -1.38 0.71
C ASN A 36 -5.12 -1.14 0.81
N VAL A 37 -4.32 -2.21 0.91
CA VAL A 37 -2.86 -2.16 0.88
C VAL A 37 -2.36 -3.32 0.02
N LEU A 38 -1.68 -3.03 -1.10
CA LEU A 38 -1.04 -4.07 -1.92
C LEU A 38 0.38 -3.69 -2.34
N PHE A 39 1.21 -4.72 -2.52
CA PHE A 39 2.56 -4.63 -3.06
C PHE A 39 2.57 -5.23 -4.47
N LEU A 40 2.82 -4.41 -5.47
CA LEU A 40 2.74 -4.75 -6.88
C LEU A 40 4.14 -4.84 -7.47
N TYR A 41 4.52 -6.03 -7.91
CA TYR A 41 5.84 -6.34 -8.44
C TYR A 41 5.76 -6.47 -9.96
N TYR A 42 6.44 -5.60 -10.69
CA TYR A 42 6.43 -5.60 -12.15
C TYR A 42 7.73 -6.21 -12.67
N THR A 43 7.65 -7.48 -13.06
CA THR A 43 8.77 -8.32 -13.48
C THR A 43 8.88 -8.33 -15.00
N PRO A 44 9.96 -7.80 -15.59
CA PRO A 44 10.12 -7.81 -17.03
C PRO A 44 10.50 -9.20 -17.54
N PHE A 45 10.20 -9.47 -18.82
CA PHE A 45 10.84 -10.57 -19.54
C PHE A 45 12.33 -10.26 -19.75
N ILE A 46 13.19 -11.16 -19.25
CA ILE A 46 14.65 -11.02 -19.28
C ILE A 46 15.31 -12.28 -19.85
N PRO A 47 16.55 -12.16 -20.36
CA PRO A 47 17.39 -13.31 -20.72
C PRO A 47 17.59 -14.28 -19.55
N ASP A 48 17.74 -15.58 -19.84
CA ASP A 48 17.90 -16.63 -18.83
C ASP A 48 19.13 -16.43 -17.92
N ASP A 49 20.23 -15.89 -18.47
CA ASP A 49 21.46 -15.60 -17.72
C ASP A 49 21.29 -14.47 -16.68
N LYS A 50 20.16 -13.76 -16.71
CA LYS A 50 19.84 -12.65 -15.80
C LYS A 50 18.85 -13.02 -14.70
N LYS A 51 18.31 -14.24 -14.71
CA LYS A 51 17.32 -14.69 -13.71
C LYS A 51 17.87 -14.63 -12.27
N LEU A 52 19.10 -15.08 -12.04
CA LEU A 52 19.72 -15.01 -10.72
C LEU A 52 19.90 -13.56 -10.22
N ASP A 53 20.25 -12.65 -11.13
CA ASP A 53 20.39 -11.23 -10.81
C ASP A 53 19.01 -10.62 -10.45
N LEU A 54 17.94 -11.02 -11.15
CA LEU A 54 16.58 -10.61 -10.83
C LEU A 54 16.13 -11.15 -9.49
N ASP A 55 16.32 -12.45 -9.23
CA ASP A 55 15.90 -13.10 -7.97
C ASP A 55 16.55 -12.41 -6.76
N ALA A 56 17.84 -12.06 -6.86
CA ALA A 56 18.55 -11.33 -5.81
C ALA A 56 17.97 -9.92 -5.58
N ILE A 57 17.56 -9.23 -6.64
CA ILE A 57 16.93 -7.91 -6.54
C ILE A 57 15.53 -8.03 -5.94
N GLN A 58 14.75 -9.01 -6.39
CA GLN A 58 13.42 -9.27 -5.86
C GLN A 58 13.48 -9.57 -4.36
N ASP A 59 14.44 -10.38 -3.92
CA ASP A 59 14.67 -10.66 -2.50
C ASP A 59 14.93 -9.37 -1.70
N GLU A 60 15.73 -8.43 -2.21
CA GLU A 60 15.99 -7.15 -1.53
C GLU A 60 14.68 -6.37 -1.29
N PHE A 61 13.84 -6.18 -2.32
CA PHE A 61 12.60 -5.40 -2.15
C PHE A 61 11.50 -6.16 -1.43
N GLN A 62 11.39 -7.47 -1.61
CA GLN A 62 10.40 -8.29 -0.91
C GLN A 62 10.72 -8.36 0.59
N THR A 63 11.99 -8.51 0.97
CA THR A 63 12.39 -8.48 2.38
C THR A 63 12.19 -7.11 3.01
N TRP A 64 12.40 -6.02 2.28
CA TRP A 64 12.06 -4.67 2.76
C TRP A 64 10.56 -4.50 3.01
N ASN A 65 9.72 -4.83 2.04
CA ASN A 65 8.26 -4.75 2.19
C ASN A 65 7.75 -5.67 3.32
N ALA A 66 8.36 -6.85 3.50
CA ALA A 66 8.07 -7.73 4.63
C ALA A 66 8.48 -7.11 5.97
N TRP A 67 9.62 -6.42 6.03
CA TRP A 67 10.06 -5.70 7.22
C TRP A 67 9.04 -4.62 7.63
N GLU A 68 8.60 -3.79 6.68
CA GLU A 68 7.60 -2.74 6.95
C GLU A 68 6.31 -3.32 7.51
N LEU A 69 5.83 -4.41 6.91
CA LEU A 69 4.64 -5.11 7.37
C LEU A 69 4.83 -5.70 8.77
N GLY A 70 5.97 -6.31 9.07
CA GLY A 70 6.24 -6.84 10.41
C GLY A 70 6.25 -5.76 11.49
N GLN A 71 6.81 -4.58 11.17
CA GLN A 71 6.78 -3.42 12.07
C GLN A 71 5.36 -2.88 12.26
N ALA A 72 4.62 -2.69 11.16
CA ALA A 72 3.23 -2.23 11.20
C ALA A 72 2.33 -3.21 11.97
N GLU A 73 2.51 -4.51 11.75
CA GLU A 73 1.74 -5.56 12.41
C GLU A 73 2.00 -5.60 13.92
N THR A 74 3.25 -5.40 14.32
CA THR A 74 3.61 -5.33 15.73
C THR A 74 2.87 -4.19 16.42
N GLN A 75 2.90 -2.98 15.87
CA GLN A 75 2.18 -1.85 16.47
C GLN A 75 0.66 -2.06 16.43
N LEU A 76 0.12 -2.58 15.33
CA LEU A 76 -1.30 -2.87 15.17
C LEU A 76 -1.81 -3.83 16.24
N ILE A 77 -1.13 -4.96 16.46
CA ILE A 77 -1.53 -5.93 17.49
C ILE A 77 -1.52 -5.26 18.87
N GLY A 78 -0.49 -4.44 19.15
CA GLY A 78 -0.42 -3.70 20.41
C GLY A 78 -1.61 -2.76 20.61
N HIS A 79 -2.05 -2.06 19.56
CA HIS A 79 -3.24 -1.22 19.61
C HIS A 79 -4.55 -2.01 19.74
N VAL A 80 -4.65 -3.19 19.12
CA VAL A 80 -5.84 -4.06 19.30
C VAL A 80 -5.90 -4.59 20.74
N GLU A 81 -4.78 -5.05 21.29
CA GLU A 81 -4.67 -5.52 22.68
C GLU A 81 -4.99 -4.40 23.69
N ALA A 82 -4.60 -3.16 23.39
CA ALA A 82 -4.91 -1.98 24.20
C ALA A 82 -6.35 -1.45 24.00
N GLY A 83 -7.14 -2.01 23.08
CA GLY A 83 -8.50 -1.56 22.78
C GLY A 83 -8.58 -0.27 21.95
N ASN A 84 -7.46 0.17 21.36
CA ASN A 84 -7.38 1.34 20.48
C ASN A 84 -7.77 1.05 19.03
N LEU A 85 -7.72 -0.23 18.63
CA LEU A 85 -8.21 -0.73 17.35
C LEU A 85 -9.23 -1.86 17.58
N PRO A 86 -10.19 -2.04 16.65
CA PRO A 86 -11.20 -3.07 16.81
C PRO A 86 -10.61 -4.48 16.71
N SER A 87 -11.09 -5.38 17.54
CA SER A 87 -10.65 -6.79 17.63
C SER A 87 -11.57 -7.79 16.92
N ASP A 88 -12.76 -7.36 16.49
CA ASP A 88 -13.71 -8.22 15.78
C ASP A 88 -13.35 -8.39 14.29
N ASP A 89 -13.96 -9.39 13.65
CA ASP A 89 -13.66 -9.78 12.28
C ASP A 89 -14.65 -9.22 11.24
N SER A 90 -15.42 -8.17 11.59
CA SER A 90 -16.30 -7.50 10.63
C SER A 90 -15.49 -6.77 9.54
N ILE A 91 -16.09 -6.64 8.35
CA ILE A 91 -15.47 -5.94 7.20
C ILE A 91 -15.03 -4.52 7.60
N ALA A 92 -15.85 -3.80 8.37
CA ALA A 92 -15.52 -2.46 8.85
C ALA A 92 -14.27 -2.45 9.73
N SER A 93 -14.15 -3.40 10.66
CA SER A 93 -12.98 -3.54 11.53
C SER A 93 -11.72 -3.90 10.76
N ARG A 94 -11.82 -4.78 9.75
CA ARG A 94 -10.71 -5.11 8.84
C ARG A 94 -10.23 -3.89 8.05
N ILE A 95 -11.17 -3.07 7.55
CA ILE A 95 -10.85 -1.81 6.85
C ILE A 95 -10.08 -0.87 7.79
N ILE A 96 -10.54 -0.68 9.03
CA ILE A 96 -9.87 0.19 10.01
C ILE A 96 -8.44 -0.30 10.29
N ARG A 97 -8.25 -1.61 10.51
CA ARG A 97 -6.93 -2.21 10.74
C ARG A 97 -6.00 -2.08 9.52
N ASN A 98 -6.51 -2.28 8.30
CA ASN A 98 -5.72 -2.08 7.08
C ASN A 98 -5.39 -0.60 6.81
N ASN A 99 -6.29 0.32 7.15
CA ASN A 99 -6.00 1.75 7.10
C ASN A 99 -4.87 2.09 8.07
N TYR A 100 -4.84 1.49 9.27
CA TYR A 100 -3.70 1.64 10.19
C TYR A 100 -2.40 1.09 9.58
N ARG A 101 -2.39 -0.10 8.96
CA ARG A 101 -1.20 -0.63 8.27
C ARG A 101 -0.69 0.34 7.20
N SER A 102 -1.58 0.90 6.38
CA SER A 102 -1.21 1.90 5.36
C SER A 102 -0.61 3.17 5.98
N LYS A 103 -1.21 3.67 7.08
CA LYS A 103 -0.72 4.83 7.84
C LYS A 103 0.68 4.56 8.38
N ALA A 104 0.94 3.35 8.89
CA ALA A 104 2.22 2.96 9.43
C ALA A 104 3.31 2.93 8.35
N ILE A 105 3.05 2.27 7.22
CA ILE A 105 3.99 2.21 6.08
C ILE A 105 4.30 3.62 5.57
N ASP A 106 3.29 4.45 5.34
CA ASP A 106 3.47 5.83 4.89
C ASP A 106 4.34 6.65 5.89
N PHE A 107 4.09 6.48 7.19
CA PHE A 107 4.89 7.11 8.24
C PHE A 107 6.34 6.62 8.27
N PHE A 108 6.59 5.33 8.01
CA PHE A 108 7.95 4.79 7.95
C PHE A 108 8.73 5.44 6.79
N ARG A 109 8.12 5.46 5.61
CA ARG A 109 8.73 5.97 4.38
C ARG A 109 8.95 7.48 4.37
N GLN A 110 8.14 8.25 5.10
CA GLN A 110 8.27 9.71 5.18
C GLN A 110 9.39 10.19 6.12
N GLY A 111 9.84 9.39 7.09
CA GLY A 111 10.78 9.92 8.09
C GLY A 111 11.57 8.92 8.93
N ASN A 112 11.41 7.62 8.74
CA ASN A 112 12.03 6.61 9.62
C ASN A 112 12.88 5.55 8.90
N GLU A 113 12.92 5.54 7.57
CA GLU A 113 13.74 4.62 6.79
C GLU A 113 15.03 5.29 6.31
N ALA A 114 16.18 4.89 6.89
CA ALA A 114 17.48 5.44 6.49
C ALA A 114 17.90 5.07 5.04
N TRP A 115 17.27 4.04 4.47
CA TRP A 115 17.56 3.51 3.14
C TRP A 115 16.57 3.98 2.07
N LEU A 116 15.59 4.81 2.42
CA LEU A 116 14.60 5.33 1.48
C LEU A 116 14.59 6.85 1.51
N SER A 117 14.62 7.48 0.34
CA SER A 117 14.47 8.93 0.22
C SER A 117 13.48 9.29 -0.87
N LEU A 118 12.61 10.24 -0.57
CA LEU A 118 11.63 10.75 -1.54
C LEU A 118 12.37 11.46 -2.69
N ALA A 119 12.18 10.97 -3.90
CA ALA A 119 12.75 11.54 -5.11
C ALA A 119 11.80 12.53 -5.79
N ASN A 120 10.51 12.20 -5.81
CA ASN A 120 9.47 13.03 -6.41
C ASN A 120 8.12 12.77 -5.74
N ASN A 121 7.27 13.78 -5.72
CA ASN A 121 5.88 13.70 -5.31
C ASN A 121 5.01 14.38 -6.36
N ALA A 122 3.94 13.71 -6.77
CA ALA A 122 2.94 14.25 -7.66
C ALA A 122 1.55 13.98 -7.07
N THR A 123 0.65 14.96 -7.19
CA THR A 123 -0.74 14.80 -6.79
C THR A 123 -1.64 15.19 -7.94
N ALA A 124 -2.77 14.50 -8.06
CA ALA A 124 -3.81 14.79 -9.03
C ALA A 124 -5.18 14.57 -8.38
N GLN A 125 -6.17 15.33 -8.82
CA GLN A 125 -7.49 15.33 -8.23
C GLN A 125 -8.55 15.48 -9.32
N LYS A 126 -9.67 14.78 -9.15
CA LYS A 126 -10.88 14.93 -9.95
C LYS A 126 -12.07 15.08 -9.00
N VAL A 127 -13.01 15.95 -9.37
CA VAL A 127 -14.30 16.07 -8.71
C VAL A 127 -15.37 15.71 -9.72
N ILE A 128 -16.26 14.80 -9.35
CA ILE A 128 -17.35 14.31 -10.20
C ILE A 128 -18.70 14.49 -9.52
N VAL A 129 -19.73 14.73 -10.34
CA VAL A 129 -21.14 14.69 -9.90
C VAL A 129 -21.84 13.62 -10.75
N THR A 130 -22.36 12.60 -10.09
CA THR A 130 -22.89 11.39 -10.76
C THR A 130 -24.14 10.89 -10.05
N ALA A 131 -25.00 10.16 -10.73
CA ALA A 131 -26.10 9.43 -10.07
C ALA A 131 -25.53 8.39 -9.09
N GLN A 132 -26.21 8.15 -7.97
CA GLN A 132 -25.74 7.18 -6.97
C GLN A 132 -25.62 5.77 -7.56
N SER A 133 -26.53 5.39 -8.46
CA SER A 133 -26.51 4.12 -9.19
C SER A 133 -25.33 3.97 -10.16
N GLU A 134 -24.71 5.07 -10.58
CA GLU A 134 -23.59 5.09 -11.53
C GLU A 134 -22.24 5.35 -10.83
N ALA A 135 -22.23 5.58 -9.52
CA ALA A 135 -21.07 6.04 -8.77
C ALA A 135 -19.83 5.16 -8.97
N HIS A 136 -19.96 3.83 -8.85
CA HIS A 136 -18.83 2.91 -9.05
C HIS A 136 -18.27 2.95 -10.47
N GLY A 137 -19.12 3.12 -11.48
CA GLY A 137 -18.70 3.24 -12.87
C GLY A 137 -17.88 4.50 -13.09
N SER A 138 -18.37 5.63 -12.58
CA SER A 138 -17.70 6.94 -12.65
C SER A 138 -16.39 6.94 -11.86
N ILE A 139 -16.38 6.39 -10.63
CA ILE A 139 -15.15 6.22 -9.83
C ILE A 139 -14.09 5.44 -10.60
N ARG A 140 -14.46 4.28 -11.16
CA ARG A 140 -13.53 3.45 -11.94
C ARG A 140 -12.94 4.20 -13.12
N GLN A 141 -13.76 4.97 -13.84
CA GLN A 141 -13.31 5.75 -14.99
C GLN A 141 -12.31 6.83 -14.58
N GLU A 142 -12.60 7.59 -13.53
CA GLU A 142 -11.72 8.66 -13.05
C GLU A 142 -10.41 8.12 -12.46
N MET A 143 -10.47 7.01 -11.72
CA MET A 143 -9.25 6.36 -11.21
C MET A 143 -8.33 5.90 -12.35
N ARG A 144 -8.89 5.35 -13.44
CA ARG A 144 -8.11 4.99 -14.64
C ARG A 144 -7.54 6.23 -15.32
N ALA A 145 -8.31 7.32 -15.43
CA ALA A 145 -7.84 8.57 -16.02
C ALA A 145 -6.66 9.14 -15.22
N LEU A 146 -6.78 9.21 -13.89
CA LEU A 146 -5.70 9.64 -12.99
C LEU A 146 -4.46 8.74 -13.09
N ALA A 147 -4.64 7.42 -13.14
CA ALA A 147 -3.54 6.48 -13.31
C ALA A 147 -2.81 6.67 -14.66
N ALA A 148 -3.56 6.93 -15.74
CA ALA A 148 -3.00 7.21 -17.06
C ALA A 148 -2.27 8.56 -17.13
N GLU A 149 -2.83 9.61 -16.51
CA GLU A 149 -2.20 10.94 -16.37
C GLU A 149 -0.85 10.85 -15.64
N GLN A 150 -0.72 9.94 -14.68
CA GLN A 150 0.51 9.67 -13.93
C GLN A 150 1.40 8.58 -14.56
N HIS A 151 1.07 8.12 -15.77
CA HIS A 151 1.82 7.11 -16.51
C HIS A 151 2.07 5.80 -15.73
N LEU A 152 1.10 5.37 -14.92
CA LEU A 152 1.16 4.08 -14.22
C LEU A 152 1.06 2.91 -15.23
N GLN A 153 1.65 1.77 -14.89
CA GLN A 153 1.63 0.58 -15.75
C GLN A 153 0.21 0.10 -16.03
N SER A 154 -0.08 -0.33 -17.26
CA SER A 154 -1.42 -0.75 -17.68
C SER A 154 -1.96 -1.94 -16.89
N GLN A 155 -1.11 -2.83 -16.40
CA GLN A 155 -1.51 -3.96 -15.55
C GLN A 155 -2.16 -3.50 -14.24
N PHE A 156 -1.85 -2.28 -13.77
CA PHE A 156 -2.50 -1.70 -12.59
C PHE A 156 -4.01 -1.47 -12.79
N GLU A 157 -4.48 -1.36 -14.03
CA GLU A 157 -5.92 -1.26 -14.32
C GLU A 157 -6.72 -2.45 -13.78
N VAL A 158 -6.11 -3.65 -13.70
CA VAL A 158 -6.75 -4.82 -13.10
C VAL A 158 -7.08 -4.57 -11.63
N ILE A 159 -6.17 -3.90 -10.91
CA ILE A 159 -6.38 -3.53 -9.50
C ILE A 159 -7.45 -2.48 -9.39
N ILE A 160 -7.39 -1.42 -10.20
CA ILE A 160 -8.42 -0.35 -10.24
C ILE A 160 -9.81 -0.95 -10.48
N ASN A 161 -9.91 -1.93 -11.37
CA ASN A 161 -11.18 -2.63 -11.65
C ASN A 161 -11.70 -3.40 -10.45
N ALA A 162 -10.82 -4.05 -9.70
CA ALA A 162 -11.20 -4.79 -8.49
C ALA A 162 -11.65 -3.83 -7.38
N ILE A 163 -10.88 -2.77 -7.11
CA ILE A 163 -11.13 -1.90 -5.95
C ILE A 163 -12.27 -0.91 -6.15
N SER A 164 -12.53 -0.48 -7.38
CA SER A 164 -13.66 0.43 -7.66
C SER A 164 -15.02 -0.16 -7.28
N GLY A 165 -15.15 -1.49 -7.30
CA GLY A 165 -16.35 -2.20 -6.85
C GLY A 165 -16.49 -2.29 -5.33
N SER A 166 -15.41 -2.09 -4.57
CA SER A 166 -15.42 -2.14 -3.10
C SER A 166 -15.48 -0.76 -2.44
N VAL A 167 -15.66 0.30 -3.22
CA VAL A 167 -15.73 1.68 -2.70
C VAL A 167 -17.08 1.92 -2.03
N GLU A 168 -17.07 2.23 -0.75
CA GLU A 168 -18.28 2.62 -0.03
C GLU A 168 -18.52 4.12 -0.22
N VAL A 169 -19.43 4.49 -1.13
CA VAL A 169 -19.67 5.88 -1.58
C VAL A 169 -20.03 6.84 -0.44
N ALA A 170 -20.61 6.33 0.65
CA ALA A 170 -20.97 7.13 1.82
C ALA A 170 -19.78 7.45 2.74
N GLU A 171 -18.67 6.74 2.59
CA GLU A 171 -17.51 6.80 3.48
C GLU A 171 -16.27 7.32 2.74
N GLU A 172 -15.27 7.75 3.50
CA GLU A 172 -13.94 7.99 2.95
C GLU A 172 -13.24 6.64 2.71
N ASN A 173 -12.78 6.43 1.48
CA ASN A 173 -12.06 5.23 1.09
C ASN A 173 -10.62 5.63 0.76
N LYS A 174 -9.66 4.88 1.31
CA LYS A 174 -8.23 5.06 1.03
C LYS A 174 -7.62 3.74 0.59
N PHE A 175 -6.95 3.75 -0.55
CA PHE A 175 -6.25 2.59 -1.11
C PHE A 175 -4.79 2.96 -1.32
N TYR A 176 -3.89 2.11 -0.84
CA TYR A 176 -2.45 2.31 -0.84
C TYR A 176 -1.76 1.19 -1.61
N PHE A 177 -0.88 1.55 -2.53
CA PHE A 177 -0.18 0.60 -3.37
C PHE A 177 1.31 0.92 -3.43
N THR A 178 2.14 -0.06 -3.12
CA THR A 178 3.58 0.00 -3.38
C THR A 178 3.84 -0.65 -4.73
N HIS A 179 4.47 0.08 -5.65
CA HIS A 179 4.87 -0.40 -6.97
C HIS A 179 6.38 -0.59 -7.01
N VAL A 180 6.84 -1.79 -7.34
CA VAL A 180 8.26 -2.09 -7.56
C VAL A 180 8.46 -2.53 -9.01
N TYR A 181 9.12 -1.69 -9.79
CA TYR A 181 9.41 -1.94 -11.20
C TYR A 181 10.83 -2.46 -11.36
N TYR A 182 11.02 -3.73 -11.76
CA TYR A 182 12.34 -4.33 -11.95
C TYR A 182 12.93 -4.05 -13.33
N ARG A 183 12.88 -2.80 -13.82
CA ARG A 183 13.25 -2.44 -15.20
C ARG A 183 14.65 -2.97 -15.55
N TYR A 184 14.78 -3.61 -16.71
CA TYR A 184 16.04 -4.15 -17.20
C TYR A 184 16.52 -3.35 -18.42
N ASP A 185 17.67 -2.72 -18.31
CA ASP A 185 18.30 -2.04 -19.45
C ASP A 185 19.20 -3.03 -20.21
N ASN A 186 18.78 -3.39 -21.43
CA ASN A 186 19.55 -4.26 -22.31
C ASN A 186 20.90 -3.66 -22.73
N GLY A 187 21.01 -2.33 -22.80
CA GLY A 187 22.25 -1.66 -23.22
C GLY A 187 23.36 -1.80 -22.18
N SER A 188 23.08 -1.46 -20.92
CA SER A 188 24.02 -1.61 -19.80
C SER A 188 24.01 -3.00 -19.17
N ARG A 189 23.07 -3.87 -19.57
CA ARG A 189 22.80 -5.21 -19.00
C ARG A 189 22.57 -5.18 -17.49
N ARG A 190 21.92 -4.14 -16.98
CA ARG A 190 21.68 -3.89 -15.55
C ARG A 190 20.21 -3.65 -15.25
N PHE A 191 19.82 -4.01 -14.04
CA PHE A 191 18.53 -3.64 -13.48
C PHE A 191 18.57 -2.22 -12.92
N LEU A 192 17.53 -1.46 -13.24
CA LEU A 192 17.28 -0.10 -12.78
C LEU A 192 15.93 -0.08 -12.05
N PRO A 193 15.85 -0.67 -10.84
CA PRO A 193 14.59 -0.77 -10.15
C PRO A 193 14.05 0.62 -9.78
N VAL A 194 12.75 0.80 -9.92
CA VAL A 194 12.04 2.02 -9.52
C VAL A 194 10.98 1.65 -8.51
N ILE A 195 10.94 2.36 -7.39
CA ILE A 195 9.86 2.25 -6.42
C ILE A 195 8.97 3.48 -6.53
N SER A 196 7.67 3.23 -6.56
CA SER A 196 6.66 4.27 -6.46
C SER A 196 5.54 3.83 -5.55
N ASP A 197 4.98 4.73 -4.78
CA ASP A 197 3.73 4.52 -4.07
C ASP A 197 2.62 5.27 -4.77
N THR A 198 1.44 4.68 -4.80
CA THR A 198 0.22 5.38 -5.19
C THR A 198 -0.80 5.28 -4.07
N THR A 199 -1.47 6.39 -3.80
CA THR A 199 -2.56 6.45 -2.83
C THR A 199 -3.77 7.06 -3.50
N PHE A 200 -4.85 6.29 -3.62
CA PHE A 200 -6.16 6.81 -3.96
C PHE A 200 -6.92 7.16 -2.69
N GLY A 201 -7.44 8.38 -2.62
CA GLY A 201 -8.47 8.78 -1.67
C GLY A 201 -9.76 9.07 -2.43
N ILE A 202 -10.88 8.58 -1.92
CA ILE A 202 -12.22 8.81 -2.48
C ILE A 202 -13.10 9.24 -1.34
N ARG A 203 -13.68 10.43 -1.44
CA ARG A 203 -14.59 10.96 -0.42
C ARG A 203 -15.76 11.68 -1.05
N LYS A 204 -16.90 11.63 -0.38
CA LYS A 204 -18.04 12.47 -0.71
C LYS A 204 -17.76 13.90 -0.26
N GLU A 205 -18.00 14.89 -1.12
CA GLU A 205 -18.00 16.29 -0.68
C GLU A 205 -19.30 16.61 0.04
N ASP A 206 -19.20 17.09 1.28
CA ASP A 206 -20.33 17.62 2.04
C ASP A 206 -20.71 19.01 1.50
N GLU A 207 -21.46 19.04 0.39
CA GLU A 207 -22.27 20.21 0.07
C GLU A 207 -23.70 19.95 0.54
N GLY A 208 -24.21 20.90 1.34
CA GLY A 208 -25.58 20.93 1.84
C GLY A 208 -26.63 21.05 0.74
N SER A 209 -26.79 19.99 -0.06
CA SER A 209 -27.83 19.86 -1.06
C SER A 209 -29.17 19.70 -0.35
N LYS A 210 -29.75 20.85 -0.01
CA LYS A 210 -31.20 21.00 0.12
C LYS A 210 -31.84 20.56 -1.20
N GLY A 211 -32.44 19.38 -1.19
CA GLY A 211 -33.44 18.96 -2.18
C GLY A 211 -32.99 17.87 -3.15
N GLY A 212 -33.50 16.66 -2.92
CA GLY A 212 -34.25 15.92 -3.94
C GLY A 212 -33.54 15.14 -5.04
N ASP A 213 -32.25 15.36 -5.34
CA ASP A 213 -31.61 14.67 -6.47
C ASP A 213 -30.78 13.45 -6.02
N ASP A 214 -30.98 12.33 -6.73
CA ASP A 214 -30.28 11.03 -6.66
C ASP A 214 -28.79 11.10 -7.07
N LYS A 215 -28.16 12.26 -6.87
CA LYS A 215 -26.81 12.58 -7.30
C LYS A 215 -25.87 12.74 -6.11
N VAL A 216 -24.65 12.27 -6.30
CA VAL A 216 -23.55 12.38 -5.33
C VAL A 216 -22.40 13.14 -5.96
N LYS A 217 -21.78 14.03 -5.17
CA LYS A 217 -20.55 14.73 -5.51
C LYS A 217 -19.38 14.01 -4.83
N LEU A 218 -18.45 13.51 -5.61
CA LEU A 218 -17.31 12.73 -5.14
C LEU A 218 -16.01 13.41 -5.55
N GLU A 219 -15.07 13.45 -4.63
CA GLU A 219 -13.70 13.86 -4.84
C GLU A 219 -12.82 12.60 -4.88
N ILE A 220 -11.99 12.49 -5.90
CA ILE A 220 -11.03 11.41 -6.09
C ILE A 220 -9.64 12.03 -6.19
N ASN A 221 -8.78 11.74 -5.22
CA ASN A 221 -7.40 12.18 -5.20
C ASN A 221 -6.45 11.00 -5.46
N LEU A 222 -5.38 11.27 -6.21
CA LEU A 222 -4.26 10.36 -6.41
C LEU A 222 -2.99 11.08 -5.94
N SER A 223 -2.26 10.46 -5.02
CA SER A 223 -0.88 10.84 -4.69
C SER A 223 0.08 9.80 -5.23
N VAL A 224 1.17 10.23 -5.86
CA VAL A 224 2.24 9.38 -6.38
C VAL A 224 3.56 9.84 -5.79
N ASN A 225 4.22 8.97 -5.04
CA ASN A 225 5.54 9.21 -4.48
C ASN A 225 6.54 8.28 -5.16
N THR A 226 7.65 8.78 -5.67
CA THR A 226 8.74 7.92 -6.15
C THR A 226 9.94 8.05 -5.22
N TYR A 227 10.68 6.96 -5.04
CA TYR A 227 11.76 6.92 -4.05
C TYR A 227 13.08 6.45 -4.66
N ASN A 228 14.17 6.96 -4.10
CA ASN A 228 15.48 6.35 -4.23
C ASN A 228 15.70 5.40 -3.05
N PHE A 229 16.03 4.15 -3.37
CA PHE A 229 16.27 3.10 -2.39
C PHE A 229 17.75 2.71 -2.36
N ASP A 230 18.39 2.86 -1.21
CA ASP A 230 19.76 2.43 -0.97
C ASP A 230 19.80 0.92 -0.76
N ARG A 231 19.85 0.22 -1.89
CA ARG A 231 19.97 -1.25 -1.95
C ARG A 231 21.18 -1.77 -1.19
N ARG A 232 22.28 -1.01 -1.18
CA ARG A 232 23.50 -1.43 -0.49
C ARG A 232 23.29 -1.37 1.01
N PHE A 233 22.80 -0.24 1.52
CA PHE A 233 22.46 -0.11 2.93
C PHE A 233 21.52 -1.24 3.36
N TRP A 234 20.43 -1.46 2.61
CA TRP A 234 19.45 -2.48 2.95
C TRP A 234 20.08 -3.87 3.02
N ARG A 235 20.81 -4.29 1.99
CA ARG A 235 21.46 -5.61 1.97
C ARG A 235 22.43 -5.79 3.15
N ASP A 236 23.18 -4.75 3.49
CA ASP A 236 24.20 -4.81 4.53
C ASP A 236 23.59 -4.86 5.94
N HIS A 237 22.37 -4.33 6.17
CA HIS A 237 21.76 -4.20 7.51
C HIS A 237 20.46 -4.99 7.72
N ARG A 238 19.81 -5.52 6.67
CA ARG A 238 18.51 -6.22 6.79
C ARG A 238 18.50 -7.38 7.78
N HIS A 239 19.65 -7.99 8.04
CA HIS A 239 19.82 -9.04 9.03
C HIS A 239 19.48 -8.58 10.46
N GLU A 240 19.58 -7.28 10.75
CA GLU A 240 19.15 -6.71 12.03
C GLU A 240 17.63 -6.69 12.18
N GLY A 241 16.89 -6.70 11.07
CA GLY A 241 15.43 -6.70 11.01
C GLY A 241 14.80 -8.07 10.79
N GLU A 242 15.54 -9.17 10.97
CA GLU A 242 15.10 -10.54 10.63
C GLU A 242 13.78 -10.93 11.30
N ASP A 243 13.56 -10.52 12.55
CA ASP A 243 12.30 -10.79 13.26
C ASP A 243 11.10 -10.11 12.61
N ALA A 244 11.23 -8.84 12.22
CA ALA A 244 10.18 -8.11 11.50
C ALA A 244 9.95 -8.71 10.11
N ILE A 245 11.02 -9.03 9.38
CA ILE A 245 10.94 -9.67 8.06
C ILE A 245 10.19 -11.00 8.17
N ARG A 246 10.55 -11.84 9.13
CA ARG A 246 9.92 -13.15 9.36
C ARG A 246 8.43 -13.02 9.70
N MET A 247 8.06 -12.01 10.47
CA MET A 247 6.66 -11.74 10.82
C MET A 247 5.85 -11.23 9.63
N GLY A 248 6.41 -10.33 8.82
CA GLY A 248 5.68 -9.71 7.71
C GLY A 248 5.71 -10.51 6.41
N GLU A 249 6.62 -11.46 6.21
CA GLU A 249 6.71 -12.22 4.95
C GLU A 249 5.43 -13.01 4.60
N PRO A 250 4.76 -13.70 5.55
CA PRO A 250 3.47 -14.35 5.27
C PRO A 250 2.37 -13.35 4.88
N ILE A 251 2.39 -12.15 5.46
CA ILE A 251 1.44 -11.07 5.19
C ILE A 251 1.69 -10.51 3.79
N ARG A 252 2.96 -10.19 3.49
CA ARG A 252 3.42 -9.70 2.20
C ARG A 252 2.99 -10.63 1.08
N LYS A 253 3.16 -11.94 1.23
CA LYS A 253 2.73 -12.93 0.21
C LYS A 253 1.24 -12.87 -0.10
N GLN A 254 0.40 -12.57 0.89
CA GLN A 254 -1.05 -12.45 0.70
C GLN A 254 -1.47 -11.07 0.17
N MET A 255 -0.63 -10.06 0.34
CA MET A 255 -0.86 -8.68 -0.09
C MET A 255 -0.03 -8.31 -1.32
N ALA A 256 0.57 -9.30 -2.00
CA ALA A 256 1.43 -9.10 -3.15
C ALA A 256 0.83 -9.64 -4.43
N LEU A 257 1.07 -8.94 -5.53
CA LEU A 257 0.73 -9.39 -6.88
C LEU A 257 1.92 -9.17 -7.81
N ASP A 258 2.28 -10.22 -8.54
CA ASP A 258 3.34 -10.19 -9.55
C ASP A 258 2.73 -10.02 -10.95
N PHE A 259 3.14 -8.95 -11.62
CA PHE A 259 2.80 -8.66 -13.01
C PHE A 259 4.00 -8.89 -13.91
N TYR A 260 3.83 -9.73 -14.93
CA TYR A 260 4.83 -9.87 -15.98
C TYR A 260 4.62 -8.76 -17.02
N VAL A 261 5.67 -7.98 -17.27
CA VAL A 261 5.63 -6.82 -18.16
C VAL A 261 6.65 -6.96 -19.29
N ASN A 262 6.39 -6.30 -20.41
CA ASN A 262 7.40 -6.15 -21.44
C ASN A 262 8.48 -5.19 -20.94
N SER A 263 9.75 -5.53 -21.21
CA SER A 263 10.92 -4.70 -20.88
C SER A 263 10.98 -3.42 -21.70
#